data_AF-A0A7W6JFB7-F1
#
_entry.id   AF-A0A7W6JFB7-F1
#
_cell.length_a   1.000
_cell.length_b   1.000
_cell.length_c   1.000
_cell.angle_alpha   90.00
_cell.angle_beta   90.00
_cell.angle_gamma   90.00
#
_symmetry.space_group_name_H-M   'P 1'
#
loop_
_entity.id
_entity.type
_entity.pdbx_description
1 polymer ?
#
loop_
_entity_poly.entity_id
_entity_poly.type
_entity_poly.pdbx_seq_one_letter_code
_entity_poly.pdbx_strand_id
1 'polypeptide(L)'
;MSAGWDRAELATAQCIAERPDDYVEATRSVLTDLMMLLRRSGRPAPSIEPGYLPTFVITWDEPEASNLQMEVFDDRVEVSRYFDGRTDIWYEPHAPGESFSEAFIRELPSAEA
;
A
#
# COMPACT_ATOMS: atom_id res chain seq x y z
N MET A 1 13.63 10.29 -12.07
CA MET A 1 12.70 9.27 -11.55
C MET A 1 13.43 8.57 -10.42
N SER A 2 12.89 8.61 -9.21
CA SER A 2 13.65 8.23 -8.00
C SER A 2 13.71 6.71 -7.87
N ALA A 3 14.87 6.19 -7.48
CA ALA A 3 15.14 4.76 -7.31
C ALA A 3 14.19 4.02 -6.33
N GLY A 4 13.36 4.74 -5.58
CA GLY A 4 12.29 4.14 -4.75
C GLY A 4 11.12 3.62 -5.58
N TRP A 5 10.63 4.40 -6.55
CA TRP A 5 9.49 3.99 -7.37
C TRP A 5 9.82 2.79 -8.26
N ASP A 6 11.01 2.77 -8.86
CA ASP A 6 11.47 1.64 -9.66
C ASP A 6 11.56 0.35 -8.82
N ARG A 7 11.94 0.47 -7.54
CA ARG A 7 11.96 -0.67 -6.59
C ARG A 7 10.55 -1.15 -6.26
N ALA A 8 9.62 -0.25 -5.98
CA ALA A 8 8.22 -0.60 -5.70
C ALA A 8 7.55 -1.31 -6.89
N GLU A 9 7.76 -0.79 -8.11
CA GLU A 9 7.24 -1.38 -9.35
C GLU A 9 7.86 -2.77 -9.60
N LEU A 10 9.17 -2.93 -9.39
CA LEU A 10 9.86 -4.22 -9.51
C LEU A 10 9.34 -5.24 -8.48
N ALA A 11 9.19 -4.83 -7.21
CA ALA A 11 8.71 -5.71 -6.15
C ALA A 11 7.26 -6.18 -6.41
N THR A 12 6.41 -5.29 -6.93
CA THR A 12 5.05 -5.65 -7.37
C THR A 12 5.07 -6.71 -8.45
N ALA A 13 5.92 -6.53 -9.48
CA ALA A 13 6.06 -7.49 -10.56
C ALA A 13 6.58 -8.85 -10.07
N GLN A 14 7.51 -8.85 -9.11
CA GLN A 14 8.04 -10.06 -8.47
C GLN A 14 6.96 -10.81 -7.69
N CYS A 15 6.18 -10.11 -6.86
CA CYS A 15 5.06 -10.70 -6.11
C CYS A 15 4.11 -11.44 -7.06
N ILE A 16 3.70 -10.78 -8.15
CA ILE A 16 2.78 -11.36 -9.15
C ILE A 16 3.44 -12.54 -9.87
N ALA A 17 4.71 -12.45 -10.24
CA ALA A 17 5.40 -13.52 -10.95
C ALA A 17 5.58 -14.79 -10.09
N GLU A 18 5.79 -14.63 -8.78
CA GLU A 18 5.96 -15.75 -7.84
C GLU A 18 4.65 -16.46 -7.52
N ARG A 19 3.51 -15.74 -7.55
CA ARG A 19 2.17 -16.27 -7.24
C ARG A 19 1.14 -15.76 -8.28
N PRO A 20 1.23 -16.20 -9.55
CA PRO A 20 0.49 -15.58 -10.65
C PRO A 20 -1.03 -15.72 -10.58
N ASP A 21 -1.52 -16.77 -9.91
CA ASP A 21 -2.95 -17.08 -9.78
C ASP A 21 -3.57 -16.51 -8.49
N ASP A 22 -2.75 -15.97 -7.58
CA ASP A 22 -3.21 -15.52 -6.27
C ASP A 22 -3.81 -14.11 -6.34
N TYR A 23 -3.20 -13.21 -7.11
CA TYR A 23 -3.65 -11.83 -7.22
C TYR A 23 -4.68 -11.70 -8.34
N VAL A 24 -5.97 -11.66 -7.97
CA VAL A 24 -7.04 -11.32 -8.91
C VAL A 24 -6.86 -9.89 -9.46
N GLU A 25 -7.48 -9.60 -10.60
CA GLU A 25 -7.37 -8.29 -11.27
C GLU A 25 -7.72 -7.14 -10.33
N ALA A 26 -8.80 -7.29 -9.55
CA ALA A 26 -9.24 -6.30 -8.58
C ALA A 26 -8.14 -5.93 -7.57
N THR A 27 -7.48 -6.90 -6.92
CA THR A 27 -6.38 -6.65 -5.97
C THR A 27 -5.23 -5.87 -6.61
N ARG A 28 -4.87 -6.22 -7.86
CA ARG A 28 -3.82 -5.50 -8.61
C ARG A 28 -4.25 -4.06 -8.91
N SER A 29 -5.52 -3.85 -9.24
CA SER A 29 -6.06 -2.52 -9.50
C SER A 29 -6.11 -1.66 -8.24
N VAL A 30 -6.50 -2.19 -7.08
CA VAL A 30 -6.45 -1.45 -5.80
C VAL A 30 -5.01 -1.03 -5.47
N LEU A 31 -4.03 -1.93 -5.64
CA LEU A 31 -2.62 -1.58 -5.46
C LEU A 31 -2.19 -0.47 -6.44
N THR A 32 -2.59 -0.58 -7.70
CA THR A 32 -2.28 0.41 -8.74
C THR A 32 -2.84 1.79 -8.39
N ASP A 33 -4.08 1.86 -7.91
CA ASP A 33 -4.70 3.12 -7.48
C ASP A 33 -3.96 3.74 -6.29
N LEU A 34 -3.59 2.92 -5.30
CA LEU A 34 -2.82 3.38 -4.15
C LEU A 34 -1.44 3.92 -4.57
N MET A 35 -0.72 3.19 -5.43
CA MET A 35 0.56 3.65 -5.98
C MET A 35 0.41 4.96 -6.76
N MET A 36 -0.65 5.10 -7.56
CA MET A 36 -0.93 6.35 -8.27
C MET A 36 -1.24 7.51 -7.31
N LEU A 37 -2.04 7.27 -6.27
CA LEU A 37 -2.33 8.27 -5.23
C LEU A 37 -1.03 8.75 -4.58
N LEU A 38 -0.22 7.82 -4.08
CA LEU A 38 1.07 8.12 -3.43
C LEU A 38 1.98 8.93 -4.36
N ARG A 39 2.15 8.50 -5.61
CA ARG A 39 3.01 9.18 -6.59
C ARG A 39 2.52 10.57 -6.96
N ARG A 40 1.21 10.74 -7.18
CA ARG A 40 0.61 12.03 -7.58
C ARG A 40 0.56 13.03 -6.43
N SER A 41 0.45 12.55 -5.20
CA SER A 41 0.47 13.39 -4.00
C SER A 41 1.87 13.75 -3.53
N GLY A 42 2.93 13.26 -4.20
CA GLY A 42 4.32 13.56 -3.84
C GLY A 42 4.83 12.78 -2.63
N ARG A 43 4.15 11.69 -2.25
CA ARG A 43 4.51 10.85 -1.11
C ARG A 43 5.68 9.91 -1.44
N PRO A 44 6.43 9.46 -0.41
CA PRO A 44 7.51 8.51 -0.60
C PRO A 44 7.00 7.20 -1.23
N ALA A 45 7.86 6.61 -2.06
CA ALA A 45 7.59 5.30 -2.64
C ALA A 45 7.60 4.23 -1.53
N PRO A 46 6.58 3.37 -1.45
CA PRO A 46 6.54 2.34 -0.42
C PRO A 46 7.44 1.15 -0.75
N SER A 47 7.72 0.35 0.27
CA SER A 47 8.16 -1.04 0.13
C SER A 47 6.94 -1.94 -0.08
N ILE A 48 7.05 -2.93 -0.95
CA ILE A 48 5.96 -3.85 -1.33
C ILE A 48 6.44 -5.29 -1.16
N GLU A 49 5.68 -6.09 -0.43
CA GLU A 49 5.96 -7.50 -0.16
C GLU A 49 4.69 -8.35 -0.35
N PRO A 50 4.81 -9.66 -0.60
CA PRO A 50 3.65 -10.54 -0.65
C PRO A 50 3.08 -10.74 0.77
N GLY A 51 1.77 -10.62 0.91
CA GLY A 51 1.08 -10.99 2.15
C GLY A 51 1.03 -12.50 2.36
N TYR A 52 0.64 -12.91 3.59
CA TYR A 52 0.35 -14.31 3.87
C TYR A 52 -0.87 -14.79 3.06
N LEU A 53 -1.88 -13.92 2.95
CA LEU A 53 -3.00 -14.09 2.03
C LEU A 53 -2.61 -13.64 0.61
N PRO A 54 -3.49 -13.83 -0.39
CA PRO A 54 -3.33 -13.29 -1.75
C PRO A 54 -3.43 -11.74 -1.84
N THR A 55 -2.61 -11.05 -1.07
CA THR A 55 -2.64 -9.61 -0.82
C THR A 55 -1.25 -9.01 -0.97
N PHE A 56 -1.17 -7.69 -1.13
CA PHE A 56 0.12 -6.98 -1.08
C PHE A 56 0.27 -6.29 0.27
N VAL A 57 1.40 -6.50 0.93
CA VAL A 57 1.79 -5.78 2.14
C VAL A 57 2.62 -4.56 1.75
N ILE A 58 2.28 -3.41 2.32
CA ILE A 58 2.87 -2.12 2.01
C ILE A 58 3.40 -1.50 3.29
N THR A 59 4.66 -1.10 3.26
CA THR A 59 5.38 -0.47 4.38
C THR A 59 6.25 0.69 3.90
N TRP A 60 6.81 1.43 4.85
CA TRP A 60 7.67 2.59 4.61
C TRP A 60 8.92 2.50 5.48
N ASP A 61 10.07 2.88 4.92
CA ASP A 61 11.34 2.93 5.66
C ASP A 61 11.47 4.25 6.44
N GLU A 62 10.60 5.22 6.18
CA GLU A 62 10.58 6.54 6.81
C GLU A 62 10.27 6.43 8.31
N PRO A 63 11.04 7.07 9.20
CA PRO A 63 10.83 6.97 10.65
C PRO A 63 9.40 7.32 11.10
N GLU A 64 8.75 8.30 10.44
CA GLU A 64 7.38 8.73 10.74
C GLU A 64 6.29 7.73 10.34
N ALA A 65 6.61 6.81 9.44
CA ALA A 65 5.69 5.78 8.95
C ALA A 65 6.15 4.36 9.30
N SER A 66 7.22 4.21 10.10
CA SER A 66 7.74 2.93 10.57
C SER A 66 6.72 2.09 11.36
N ASN A 67 5.63 2.71 11.84
CA ASN A 67 4.55 2.05 12.52
C ASN A 67 3.29 1.81 11.68
N LEU A 68 3.32 2.18 10.39
CA LEU A 68 2.24 2.00 9.43
C LEU A 68 2.51 0.78 8.56
N GLN A 69 1.54 -0.12 8.50
CA GLN A 69 1.48 -1.17 7.49
C GLN A 69 0.11 -1.12 6.84
N MET A 70 0.06 -1.40 5.55
CA MET A 70 -1.19 -1.63 4.84
C MET A 70 -1.18 -2.97 4.15
N GLU A 71 -2.36 -3.58 4.05
CA GLU A 71 -2.57 -4.82 3.30
C GLU A 71 -3.67 -4.60 2.27
N VAL A 72 -3.35 -4.83 0.99
CA VAL A 72 -4.23 -4.55 -0.14
C VAL A 72 -5.00 -5.81 -0.52
N PHE A 73 -6.32 -5.71 -0.44
CA PHE A 73 -7.29 -6.71 -0.87
C PHE A 73 -7.96 -6.30 -2.19
N ASP A 74 -8.87 -7.12 -2.68
CA ASP A 74 -9.65 -6.85 -3.89
C ASP A 74 -10.73 -5.77 -3.73
N ASP A 75 -11.16 -5.50 -2.49
CA ASP A 75 -12.27 -4.59 -2.18
C ASP A 75 -11.95 -3.51 -1.13
N ARG A 76 -10.73 -3.53 -0.56
CA ARG A 76 -10.33 -2.64 0.53
C ARG A 76 -8.82 -2.58 0.71
N VAL A 77 -8.40 -1.62 1.54
CA VAL A 77 -7.08 -1.58 2.16
C VAL A 77 -7.28 -1.76 3.67
N GLU A 78 -6.67 -2.79 4.26
CA GLU A 78 -6.52 -2.88 5.71
C GLU A 78 -5.37 -1.95 6.12
N VAL A 79 -5.61 -1.10 7.11
CA VAL A 79 -4.63 -0.14 7.63
C VAL A 79 -4.32 -0.52 9.07
N SER A 80 -3.07 -0.90 9.32
CA SER A 80 -2.55 -1.28 10.62
C SER A 80 -1.57 -0.24 11.16
N ARG A 81 -1.80 0.20 12.39
CA ARG A 81 -0.90 1.07 13.17
C ARG A 81 -0.40 0.32 14.39
N TYR A 82 0.92 0.15 14.47
CA TYR A 82 1.57 -0.52 15.59
C TYR A 82 2.02 0.49 16.64
N PHE A 83 1.76 0.17 17.90
CA PHE A 83 2.22 0.90 19.07
C PHE A 83 2.78 -0.10 20.08
N ASP A 84 3.49 0.39 21.10
CA ASP A 84 4.02 -0.47 22.14
C ASP A 84 2.88 -1.21 22.88
N GLY A 85 2.71 -2.50 22.58
CA GLY A 85 1.68 -3.37 23.13
C GLY A 85 0.26 -3.21 22.56
N ARG A 86 0.04 -2.40 21.50
CA ARG A 86 -1.27 -2.20 20.88
C ARG A 86 -1.19 -2.10 19.37
N THR A 87 -2.18 -2.65 18.68
CA THR A 87 -2.38 -2.44 17.24
C THR A 87 -3.76 -1.85 17.02
N ASP A 88 -3.84 -0.75 16.28
CA ASP A 88 -5.10 -0.23 15.77
C ASP A 88 -5.24 -0.66 14.30
N ILE A 89 -6.38 -1.28 13.97
CA ILE A 89 -6.68 -1.79 12.64
C ILE A 89 -8.01 -1.20 12.20
N TRP A 90 -8.05 -0.70 10.97
CA TRP A 90 -9.29 -0.31 10.31
C TRP A 90 -9.22 -0.59 8.81
N TYR A 91 -10.37 -0.50 8.15
CA TYR A 91 -10.53 -0.86 6.74
C TYR A 91 -10.99 0.35 5.94
N GLU A 92 -10.23 0.71 4.91
CA GLU A 92 -10.64 1.66 3.88
C GLU A 92 -11.27 0.88 2.72
N PRO A 93 -12.61 0.90 2.56
CA PRO A 93 -13.24 0.32 1.39
C PRO A 93 -12.74 1.02 0.13
N HIS A 94 -12.41 0.27 -0.92
CA HIS A 94 -11.94 0.86 -2.17
C HIS A 94 -12.28 -0.05 -3.35
N ALA A 95 -13.18 0.40 -4.21
CA ALA A 95 -13.35 -0.23 -5.51
C ALA A 95 -12.36 0.39 -6.53
N PRO A 96 -11.79 -0.41 -7.45
CA PRO A 96 -10.90 0.09 -8.49
C PRO A 96 -11.43 1.32 -9.24
N GLY A 97 -10.63 2.37 -9.30
CA GLY A 97 -10.94 3.65 -9.95
C GLY A 97 -11.69 4.66 -9.08
N GLU A 98 -12.10 4.31 -7.86
CA GLU A 98 -12.70 5.25 -6.92
C GLU A 98 -11.64 6.16 -6.26
N SER A 99 -12.11 7.17 -5.53
CA SER A 99 -11.23 8.02 -4.72
C SER A 99 -11.17 7.50 -3.30
N PHE A 100 -9.96 7.40 -2.75
CA PHE A 100 -9.75 7.15 -1.33
C PHE A 100 -10.32 8.27 -0.47
N SER A 101 -10.78 7.91 0.73
CA SER A 101 -11.33 8.85 1.70
C SER A 101 -10.27 9.86 2.18
N GLU A 102 -10.71 11.05 2.60
CA GLU A 102 -9.80 12.02 3.21
C GLU A 102 -9.16 11.50 4.50
N ALA A 103 -9.89 10.65 5.25
CA ALA A 103 -9.37 10.04 6.47
C ALA A 103 -8.18 9.13 6.15
N PHE A 104 -8.31 8.27 5.12
CA PHE A 104 -7.21 7.46 4.62
C PHE A 104 -6.02 8.30 4.18
N ILE A 105 -6.25 9.34 3.38
CA ILE A 105 -5.17 10.18 2.82
C ILE A 105 -4.36 10.88 3.92
N ARG A 106 -4.98 11.20 5.07
CA ARG A 106 -4.32 11.81 6.24
C ARG A 106 -3.45 10.85 7.02
N GLU A 107 -3.67 9.53 6.89
CA GLU A 107 -2.84 8.50 7.52
C GLU A 107 -1.54 8.24 6.75
N LEU A 108 -1.53 8.52 5.45
CA LEU A 108 -0.37 8.27 4.60
C LEU A 108 0.83 9.15 5.03
N PRO A 109 2.07 8.66 4.86
CA PRO A 109 3.27 9.43 5.15
C PRO A 109 3.24 10.78 4.43
N SER A 110 3.85 11.77 5.04
CA SER A 110 3.87 13.11 4.47
C SER A 110 4.50 13.06 3.07
N ALA A 111 3.94 13.81 2.14
CA ALA A 111 4.70 14.22 0.97
C ALA A 111 5.73 15.16 1.56
N GLU A 112 7.01 14.79 1.54
CA GLU A 112 8.05 15.58 2.20
C GLU A 112 7.91 17.08 1.90
N ALA A 113 8.19 17.90 2.92
CA ALA A 113 8.24 19.36 2.85
C ALA A 113 9.38 19.88 1.96
#